data_AF-A0A7V2EFC0-F1
#
_entry.id   AF-A0A7V2EFC0-F1
#
_cell.length_a   1.000
_cell.length_b   1.000
_cell.length_c   1.000
_cell.angle_alpha   90.00
_cell.angle_beta   90.00
_cell.angle_gamma   90.00
#
_symmetry.space_group_name_H-M   'P 1'
#
loop_
_entity.id
_entity.type
_entity.pdbx_description
1 polymer ?
#
loop_
_entity_poly.entity_id
_entity_poly.type
_entity_poly.pdbx_seq_one_letter_code
_entity_poly.pdbx_strand_id
1 'polypeptide(L)'
;CVAVNFALMGADFLAGAQVLIYAGAILVLFLFDVMLLGAPTVSGEENPRPIQKTLGAFLAAAVAAAGFFFFRGFSGTGIPHPEAGNTAHALGRLLVGPHLFAFELVSVVLLAALIGALVLVKRKH
;
A
#
# COMPACT_ATOMS: atom_id res chain seq x y z
N CYS A 1 7.26 -7.65 -6.89
CA CYS A 1 8.62 -7.13 -7.17
C CYS A 1 8.89 -5.71 -6.64
N VAL A 2 7.98 -5.09 -5.87
CA VAL A 2 8.16 -3.71 -5.38
C VAL A 2 9.33 -3.59 -4.41
N ALA A 3 9.44 -4.51 -3.43
CA ALA A 3 10.57 -4.53 -2.49
C ALA A 3 11.93 -4.64 -3.20
N VAL A 4 12.01 -5.44 -4.28
CA VAL A 4 13.21 -5.55 -5.11
C VAL A 4 13.55 -4.23 -5.80
N ASN A 5 12.55 -3.48 -6.27
CA ASN A 5 12.78 -2.16 -6.85
C ASN A 5 13.31 -1.17 -5.80
N PHE A 6 12.78 -1.20 -4.57
CA PHE A 6 13.32 -0.38 -3.48
C PHE A 6 14.75 -0.76 -3.12
N ALA A 7 15.09 -2.05 -3.08
CA ALA A 7 16.46 -2.51 -2.86
C ALA A 7 17.40 -2.04 -3.98
N LEU A 8 16.98 -2.15 -5.25
CA LEU A 8 17.76 -1.67 -6.40
C LEU A 8 17.98 -0.15 -6.40
N MET A 9 17.09 0.62 -5.77
CA MET A 9 17.19 2.07 -5.62
C MET A 9 18.00 2.50 -4.38
N GLY A 10 18.55 1.56 -3.59
CA GLY A 10 19.29 1.85 -2.36
C GLY A 10 18.42 2.16 -1.14
N ALA A 11 17.13 1.82 -1.18
CA ALA A 11 16.17 2.05 -0.11
C ALA A 11 15.94 0.78 0.75
N ASP A 12 17.01 0.26 1.36
CA ASP A 12 17.01 -1.04 2.04
C ASP A 12 15.99 -1.13 3.20
N PHE A 13 15.87 -0.07 3.99
CA PHE A 13 14.88 -0.02 5.07
C PHE A 13 13.45 -0.14 4.55
N LEU A 14 13.14 0.54 3.45
CA LEU A 14 11.80 0.51 2.84
C LEU A 14 11.52 -0.84 2.17
N ALA A 15 12.54 -1.44 1.54
CA ALA A 15 12.46 -2.80 1.01
C ALA A 15 12.12 -3.81 2.12
N GLY A 16 12.81 -3.72 3.27
CA GLY A 16 12.54 -4.54 4.44
C GLY A 16 11.14 -4.30 5.03
N ALA A 17 10.74 -3.04 5.22
CA ALA A 17 9.42 -2.68 5.73
C ALA A 17 8.29 -3.18 4.82
N GLN A 18 8.47 -3.15 3.49
CA GLN A 18 7.50 -3.68 2.53
C GLN A 18 7.29 -5.18 2.74
N VAL A 19 8.35 -5.95 2.98
CA VAL A 19 8.21 -7.39 3.23
C VAL A 19 7.57 -7.64 4.60
N LEU A 20 8.05 -6.97 5.66
CA LEU A 20 7.60 -7.22 7.02
C LEU A 20 6.14 -6.79 7.26
N ILE A 21 5.77 -5.57 6.86
CA ILE A 21 4.46 -5.00 7.17
C ILE A 21 3.43 -5.45 6.14
N TYR A 22 3.71 -5.25 4.84
CA TYR A 22 2.71 -5.53 3.82
C TYR A 22 2.57 -7.03 3.57
N ALA A 23 3.66 -7.72 3.23
CA ALA A 23 3.59 -9.15 2.96
C ALA A 23 3.46 -9.99 4.24
N GLY A 24 4.12 -9.60 5.33
CA GLY A 24 4.19 -10.37 6.57
C GLY A 24 3.00 -10.20 7.51
N ALA A 25 2.46 -8.98 7.66
CA ALA A 25 1.36 -8.73 8.58
C ALA A 25 0.02 -8.57 7.86
N ILE A 26 -0.09 -7.59 6.95
CA ILE A 26 -1.38 -7.22 6.33
C ILE A 26 -1.89 -8.35 5.43
N LEU A 27 -1.06 -8.84 4.51
CA LEU A 27 -1.44 -9.88 3.57
C LEU A 27 -1.77 -11.19 4.29
N VAL A 28 -0.99 -11.58 5.30
CA VAL A 28 -1.26 -12.79 6.09
C VAL A 28 -2.58 -12.68 6.86
N LEU A 29 -2.87 -11.52 7.47
CA LEU A 29 -4.16 -11.28 8.13
C LEU A 29 -5.33 -11.38 7.14
N PHE A 30 -5.17 -10.81 5.95
CA PHE A 30 -6.20 -10.90 4.90
C PHE A 30 -6.38 -12.34 4.39
N LEU A 31 -5.29 -13.09 4.23
CA LEU A 31 -5.38 -14.50 3.86
C LEU A 31 -6.11 -15.33 4.92
N PHE A 32 -5.86 -15.03 6.20
CA PHE A 32 -6.59 -15.67 7.30
C PHE A 32 -8.08 -15.32 7.26
N ASP A 33 -8.42 -14.04 7.03
CA ASP A 33 -9.80 -13.58 6.88
C ASP A 33 -10.52 -14.30 5.73
N VAL A 34 -9.93 -14.34 4.53
CA VAL A 34 -10.50 -15.05 3.37
C VAL A 34 -10.61 -16.56 3.61
N MET A 35 -9.64 -17.17 4.30
CA MET A 35 -9.69 -18.59 4.61
C MET A 35 -10.79 -18.92 5.63
N LEU A 36 -11.02 -18.05 6.62
CA LEU A 36 -12.06 -18.23 7.63
C LEU A 36 -13.46 -17.91 7.11
N LEU A 37 -13.62 -16.81 6.38
CA LEU A 37 -14.92 -16.38 5.85
C LEU A 37 -15.31 -17.16 4.59
N GLY A 38 -14.36 -17.87 3.99
CA GLY A 38 -14.50 -18.50 2.70
C GLY A 38 -14.43 -17.46 1.58
N ALA A 39 -13.72 -17.78 0.50
CA ALA A 39 -13.79 -16.97 -0.70
C ALA A 39 -15.23 -17.05 -1.25
N PRO A 40 -15.91 -15.93 -1.54
CA PRO A 40 -17.19 -15.98 -2.22
C PRO A 40 -16.98 -16.73 -3.53
N THR A 41 -17.63 -17.88 -3.66
CA THR A 41 -17.66 -18.59 -4.93
C THR A 41 -18.39 -17.66 -5.89
N VAL A 42 -17.66 -17.07 -6.83
CA VAL A 42 -18.24 -16.54 -8.06
C VAL A 42 -18.76 -17.74 -8.86
N SER A 43 -19.83 -18.35 -8.36
CA SER A 43 -20.73 -19.17 -9.15
C SER A 43 -21.15 -18.29 -10.31
N GLY A 44 -20.91 -18.77 -11.53
CA GLY A 44 -21.08 -18.05 -12.78
C GLY A 44 -22.53 -17.69 -13.09
N GLU A 45 -23.13 -16.85 -12.25
CA GLU A 45 -24.20 -15.98 -12.71
C GLU A 45 -23.56 -15.03 -13.71
N GLU A 46 -23.91 -15.23 -14.98
CA GLU A 46 -23.68 -14.27 -16.04
C GLU A 46 -24.06 -12.88 -15.52
N ASN A 47 -23.04 -12.06 -15.24
CA ASN A 47 -23.23 -10.73 -14.72
C ASN A 47 -24.19 -9.96 -15.65
N PRO A 48 -25.42 -9.61 -15.23
CA PRO A 48 -26.44 -9.04 -16.11
C PRO A 48 -26.17 -7.57 -16.48
N ARG A 49 -24.94 -7.07 -16.25
CA ARG A 49 -24.56 -5.66 -16.43
C ARG A 49 -23.32 -5.51 -17.33
N PRO A 50 -23.41 -5.92 -18.62
CA PRO A 50 -22.31 -5.74 -19.58
C PRO A 50 -21.90 -4.27 -19.71
N ILE A 51 -22.83 -3.33 -19.54
CA ILE A 51 -22.60 -1.88 -19.57
C ILE A 51 -21.68 -1.43 -18.42
N GLN A 52 -21.79 -2.02 -17.22
CA GLN A 52 -20.89 -1.66 -16.11
C GLN A 52 -19.47 -2.18 -16.35
N LYS A 53 -19.33 -3.37 -16.97
CA LYS A 53 -18.02 -3.92 -17.33
C LYS A 53 -17.34 -3.09 -18.42
N THR A 54 -18.07 -2.66 -19.44
CA THR A 54 -17.52 -1.82 -20.51
C THR A 54 -17.21 -0.41 -20.02
N LEU A 55 -18.07 0.19 -19.20
CA LEU A 55 -17.81 1.50 -18.60
C LEU A 55 -16.62 1.46 -17.64
N GLY A 56 -16.51 0.41 -16.81
CA GLY A 56 -15.36 0.20 -15.94
C GLY A 56 -14.06 -0.02 -16.71
N ALA A 57 -14.09 -0.81 -17.78
CA ALA A 57 -12.94 -1.00 -18.66
C ALA A 57 -12.53 0.29 -19.38
N PHE A 58 -13.50 1.08 -19.86
CA PHE A 58 -13.24 2.37 -20.49
C PHE A 58 -12.63 3.36 -19.51
N LEU A 59 -13.15 3.43 -18.28
CA LEU A 59 -12.59 4.30 -17.23
C LEU A 59 -11.16 3.87 -16.85
N ALA A 60 -10.92 2.57 -16.69
CA ALA A 60 -9.58 2.05 -16.43
C ALA A 60 -8.60 2.39 -17.57
N ALA A 61 -9.03 2.25 -18.82
CA ALA A 61 -8.24 2.62 -19.99
C ALA A 61 -7.98 4.13 -20.05
N ALA A 62 -8.97 4.97 -19.74
CA ALA A 62 -8.82 6.42 -19.70
C ALA A 62 -7.83 6.87 -18.63
N VAL A 63 -7.89 6.28 -17.43
CA VAL A 63 -6.93 6.56 -16.33
C VAL A 63 -5.53 6.08 -16.71
N ALA A 64 -5.41 4.89 -17.31
CA ALA A 64 -4.13 4.37 -17.77
C ALA A 64 -3.51 5.25 -18.86
N ALA A 65 -4.32 5.70 -19.83
CA ALA A 65 -3.88 6.60 -20.89
C ALA A 65 -3.46 7.96 -20.33
N ALA A 66 -4.27 8.55 -19.44
CA ALA A 66 -3.94 9.81 -18.78
C ALA A 66 -2.61 9.72 -18.01
N GLY A 67 -2.41 8.64 -17.24
CA GLY A 67 -1.15 8.37 -16.57
C GLY A 67 0.01 8.25 -17.56
N PHE A 68 -0.17 7.48 -18.63
CA PHE A 68 0.85 7.30 -19.66
C PHE A 68 1.26 8.61 -20.33
N PHE A 69 0.30 9.45 -20.72
CA PHE A 69 0.58 10.76 -21.32
C PHE A 69 1.25 11.72 -20.34
N PHE A 70 0.83 11.70 -19.08
CA PHE A 70 1.44 12.51 -18.02
C PHE A 70 2.91 12.13 -17.80
N PHE A 71 3.21 10.83 -17.67
CA PHE A 71 4.58 10.36 -17.46
C PHE A 71 5.46 10.44 -18.71
N ARG A 72 4.89 10.45 -19.93
CA ARG A 72 5.65 10.62 -21.17
C ARG A 72 6.39 11.96 -21.25
N GLY A 73 5.82 13.01 -20.66
CA GLY A 73 6.47 14.33 -20.57
C GLY A 73 7.56 14.41 -19.51
N PHE A 74 7.67 13.40 -18.64
CA PHE A 74 8.63 13.36 -17.56
C PHE A 74 9.94 12.71 -18.06
N SER A 75 10.80 13.51 -18.70
CA SER A 75 12.18 13.10 -18.94
C SER A 75 12.92 13.17 -17.62
N GLY A 76 13.14 12.00 -17.00
CA GLY A 76 13.82 11.89 -15.72
C GLY A 76 15.20 12.54 -15.76
N THR A 77 15.33 13.73 -15.20
CA THR A 77 16.62 14.28 -14.81
C THR A 77 17.21 13.35 -13.78
N GLY A 78 18.44 12.88 -14.01
CA GLY A 78 19.09 11.80 -13.27
C GLY A 78 18.71 11.78 -11.80
N ILE A 79 18.04 10.70 -11.40
CA ILE A 79 17.66 10.48 -10.00
C ILE A 79 18.98 10.40 -9.23
N PRO A 80 19.26 11.35 -8.31
CA PRO A 80 20.44 11.27 -7.48
C PRO A 80 20.35 9.96 -6.71
N HIS A 81 21.28 9.05 -6.95
CA HIS A 81 21.38 7.87 -6.12
C HIS A 81 21.75 8.33 -4.71
N PRO A 82 20.92 8.06 -3.70
CA PRO A 82 21.29 8.32 -2.32
C PRO A 82 22.58 7.56 -2.05
N GLU A 83 23.56 8.22 -1.42
CA GLU A 83 24.79 7.53 -1.04
C GLU A 83 24.44 6.31 -0.19
N ALA A 84 25.08 5.18 -0.49
CA ALA A 84 24.94 3.94 0.25
C ALA A 84 25.27 4.22 1.73
N GLY A 85 24.22 4.34 2.54
CA GLY A 85 24.28 4.77 3.92
C GLY A 85 23.10 4.20 4.72
N ASN A 86 23.08 4.43 6.03
CA ASN A 86 22.02 3.92 6.89
C ASN A 86 20.70 4.69 6.64
N THR A 87 19.93 4.24 5.64
CA THR A 87 18.65 4.83 5.23
C THR A 87 17.64 4.85 6.38
N ALA A 88 17.70 3.86 7.30
CA ALA A 88 16.85 3.83 8.49
C ALA A 88 17.17 4.99 9.44
N HIS A 89 18.45 5.29 9.68
CA HIS A 89 18.87 6.41 10.52
C HIS A 89 18.47 7.77 9.91
N ALA A 90 18.66 7.93 8.60
CA ALA A 90 18.27 9.15 7.90
C ALA A 90 16.75 9.39 7.98
N LEU A 91 15.94 8.34 7.74
CA LEU A 91 14.49 8.39 7.88
C LEU A 91 14.08 8.69 9.32
N GLY A 92 14.65 8.00 10.31
CA GLY A 92 14.36 8.24 11.73
C GLY A 92 14.55 9.70 12.13
N ARG A 93 15.65 10.33 11.69
CA ARG A 93 15.90 11.76 11.95
C ARG A 93 14.89 12.66 11.27
N LEU A 94 14.43 12.32 10.07
CA LEU A 94 13.42 13.09 9.34
C LEU A 94 12.03 12.97 10.00
N LEU A 95 11.66 11.77 10.44
CA LEU A 95 10.38 11.49 11.09
C LEU A 95 10.29 12.12 12.49
N VAL A 96 11.35 12.04 13.29
CA VAL A 96 11.35 12.58 14.67
C VAL A 96 11.77 14.05 14.72
N GLY A 97 12.39 14.56 13.66
CA GLY A 97 12.74 15.97 13.53
C GLY A 97 11.66 16.76 12.77
N PRO A 98 11.90 17.11 11.49
CA PRO A 98 11.02 18.01 10.74
C PRO A 98 9.59 17.49 10.54
N HIS A 99 9.39 16.16 10.52
CA HIS A 99 8.07 15.55 10.32
C HIS A 99 7.47 14.98 11.61
N LEU A 100 7.92 15.44 12.78
CA LEU A 100 7.44 14.95 14.08
C LEU A 100 5.92 14.98 14.19
N PHE A 101 5.29 16.05 13.72
CA PHE A 101 3.84 16.18 13.76
C PHE A 101 3.12 15.12 12.92
N ALA A 102 3.66 14.81 11.72
CA ALA A 102 3.10 13.75 10.89
C ALA A 102 3.28 12.37 11.52
N PHE A 103 4.42 12.12 12.17
CA PHE A 103 4.66 10.88 12.91
C PHE A 103 3.68 10.72 14.08
N GLU A 104 3.45 11.78 14.85
CA GLU A 104 2.51 11.78 15.97
C GLU A 104 1.07 11.50 15.51
N LEU A 105 0.63 12.13 14.42
CA LEU A 105 -0.69 11.87 13.85
C LEU A 105 -0.87 10.41 13.44
N VAL A 106 0.14 9.80 12.82
CA VAL A 106 0.09 8.38 12.45
C VAL A 106 0.03 7.50 13.70
N SER A 107 0.78 7.83 14.75
CA SER A 107 0.72 7.12 16.05
C SER A 107 -0.69 7.13 16.65
N VAL A 108 -1.37 8.28 16.65
CA VAL A 108 -2.75 8.42 17.11
C VAL A 108 -3.72 7.61 16.24
N VAL A 109 -3.53 7.60 14.91
CA VAL A 109 -4.34 6.79 14.00
C VAL A 109 -4.15 5.29 14.27
N LEU A 110 -2.91 4.83 14.51
CA LEU A 110 -2.63 3.43 14.86
C LEU A 110 -3.26 3.05 16.21
N LEU A 111 -3.19 3.93 17.20
CA LEU A 111 -3.87 3.74 18.49
C LEU A 111 -5.39 3.63 18.31
N ALA A 112 -5.98 4.55 17.53
CA ALA A 112 -7.40 4.52 17.23
C ALA A 112 -7.82 3.24 16.48
N ALA A 113 -6.99 2.76 15.55
CA ALA A 113 -7.22 1.50 14.84
C ALA A 113 -7.19 0.29 15.79
N LEU A 114 -6.22 0.24 16.72
CA LEU A 114 -6.15 -0.81 17.75
C LEU A 114 -7.39 -0.82 18.64
N ILE A 115 -7.79 0.35 19.15
CA ILE A 115 -9.00 0.49 19.97
C ILE A 115 -10.24 0.08 19.16
N GLY A 116 -10.33 0.53 17.90
CA GLY A 116 -11.41 0.17 16.98
C GLY A 116 -11.52 -1.34 16.79
N ALA A 117 -10.40 -2.03 16.57
CA ALA A 117 -10.37 -3.49 16.44
C ALA A 117 -10.85 -4.19 17.72
N LEU A 118 -10.37 -3.75 18.90
CA LEU A 118 -10.76 -4.31 20.19
C LEU A 118 -12.26 -4.12 20.48
N VAL A 119 -12.81 -2.92 20.21
CA VAL A 119 -14.24 -2.64 20.41
C VAL A 119 -15.11 -3.46 19.47
N LEU A 120 -14.70 -3.65 18.21
CA LEU A 120 -15.43 -4.47 17.24
C LEU A 120 -15.48 -5.94 17.65
N VAL A 121 -14.37 -6.50 18.15
CA VAL A 121 -14.33 -7.87 18.68
C VAL A 121 -15.24 -8.01 19.90
N LYS A 122 -15.22 -7.02 20.80
CA LYS A 122 -16.00 -7.06 22.05
C LYS A 122 -17.52 -6.98 21.83
N ARG A 123 -18.00 -6.35 20.75
CA ARG A 123 -19.44 -6.24 20.45
C ARG A 123 -20.12 -7.56 20.03
N LYS A 124 -19.36 -8.61 19.74
CA LYS A 124 -19.91 -9.91 19.33
C LYS A 124 -20.07 -10.90 20.49
N HIS A 125 -19.79 -10.49 21.72
CA HIS A 125 -20.14 -11.20 22.94
C HIS A 125 -21.19 -10.44 23.75
#